data_AF-A0A9D6HSP8-F1
#
_entry.id   AF-A0A9D6HSP8-F1
#
_cell.length_a   1.000
_cell.length_b   1.000
_cell.length_c   1.000
_cell.angle_alpha   90.00
_cell.angle_beta   90.00
_cell.angle_gamma   90.00
#
_symmetry.space_group_name_H-M   'P 1'
#
loop_
_entity.id
_entity.type
_entity.pdbx_description
1 polymer ?
#
loop_
_entity_poly.entity_id
_entity_poly.type
_entity_poly.pdbx_seq_one_letter_code
_entity_poly.pdbx_strand_id
1 'polypeptide(L)'
;MIQSISDQNTKPPVGKTPLVAVPEVFQDPKDEVISEKKETLPAYSSAKVLEPIATLDNKSRAIEETQVQGYIISQTKAPGDGFLEAKKQDILQGLLRYHNLNGNYNGSPSHEVQLPPVPGANSPAALPLFLDSLSEFVASSDFVAFKQGPTDPAERKKYREQIAREAGDQIISPGDLAEKCCREIKDPEIRRFTETSLAQAPQEFFLAPSSSTGKYHPADEINKGGLCLHVRRVVEMGKILCDYLKVGSKDRDEILSGLILHDLQKSGIPWGKYTVGDHGPVCAEWLAQFAPPGDKRFENIRRYVANHMAQWNATADNKPSPTPPRDLGEQIVSYSDYIASQDNIYVQVP
;
A
#
# COMPACT_ATOMS: atom_id res chain seq x y z
N MET A 1 -47.55 42.42 -40.27
CA MET A 1 -46.31 42.31 -41.06
C MET A 1 -45.21 42.98 -40.24
N ILE A 2 -44.42 42.18 -39.52
CA ILE A 2 -43.06 41.72 -39.89
C ILE A 2 -41.99 42.81 -39.62
N GLN A 3 -41.19 42.52 -38.57
CA GLN A 3 -39.74 42.78 -38.34
C GLN A 3 -39.25 44.25 -38.27
N SER A 4 -38.20 44.62 -37.53
CA SER A 4 -37.09 43.85 -36.94
C SER A 4 -36.53 44.47 -35.65
N ILE A 5 -35.78 43.62 -34.95
CA ILE A 5 -35.06 43.74 -33.68
C ILE A 5 -33.72 44.50 -33.83
N SER A 6 -33.33 45.28 -32.81
CA SER A 6 -31.97 45.27 -32.22
C SER A 6 -31.96 46.05 -30.90
N ASP A 7 -32.12 45.35 -29.77
CA ASP A 7 -31.89 45.92 -28.44
C ASP A 7 -30.48 45.59 -27.96
N GLN A 8 -29.76 46.65 -27.58
CA GLN A 8 -28.51 46.58 -26.85
C GLN A 8 -28.81 46.19 -25.40
N ASN A 9 -28.15 45.14 -24.90
CA ASN A 9 -28.17 44.83 -23.48
C ASN A 9 -26.73 44.80 -22.94
N THR A 10 -26.49 45.72 -22.02
CA THR A 10 -25.23 46.01 -21.35
C THR A 10 -24.93 44.95 -20.30
N LYS A 11 -23.67 44.47 -20.27
CA LYS A 11 -23.13 43.60 -19.22
C LYS A 11 -23.06 44.35 -17.87
N PRO A 12 -23.32 43.70 -16.73
CA PRO A 12 -22.86 44.18 -15.43
C PRO A 12 -21.40 43.73 -15.15
N PRO A 13 -20.66 44.45 -14.28
CA PRO A 13 -19.24 44.25 -14.08
C PRO A 13 -18.93 43.07 -13.14
N VAL A 14 -17.87 42.34 -13.50
CA VAL A 14 -17.26 41.26 -12.71
C VAL A 14 -16.51 41.88 -11.53
N GLY A 15 -16.98 41.60 -10.31
CA GLY A 15 -16.26 41.92 -9.08
C GLY A 15 -14.99 41.08 -8.97
N LYS A 16 -13.84 41.74 -8.83
CA LYS A 16 -12.56 41.12 -8.55
C LYS A 16 -12.48 40.81 -7.05
N THR A 17 -12.40 39.53 -6.71
CA THR A 17 -12.02 39.08 -5.35
C THR A 17 -10.48 39.14 -5.23
N PRO A 18 -9.90 39.51 -4.08
CA PRO A 18 -8.45 39.66 -3.96
C PRO A 18 -7.76 38.29 -3.96
N LEU A 19 -6.71 38.18 -4.76
CA LEU A 19 -5.73 37.09 -4.69
C LEU A 19 -5.06 37.13 -3.32
N VAL A 20 -5.34 36.12 -2.49
CA VAL A 20 -4.55 35.84 -1.29
C VAL A 20 -3.22 35.26 -1.74
N ALA A 21 -2.14 35.84 -1.24
CA ALA A 21 -0.77 35.45 -1.53
C ALA A 21 -0.52 33.96 -1.22
N VAL A 22 0.00 33.25 -2.22
CA VAL A 22 0.61 31.93 -2.05
C VAL A 22 1.98 32.15 -1.40
N PRO A 23 2.27 31.60 -0.21
CA PRO A 23 3.61 31.73 0.36
C PRO A 23 4.61 30.91 -0.46
N GLU A 24 5.80 31.48 -0.57
CA GLU A 24 6.91 31.11 -1.43
C GLU A 24 7.25 29.62 -1.44
N VAL A 25 7.37 29.08 -2.65
CA VAL A 25 8.04 27.81 -2.94
C VAL A 25 9.49 27.97 -2.50
N PHE A 26 9.90 27.17 -1.53
CA PHE A 26 11.29 27.05 -1.10
C PHE A 26 12.14 26.68 -2.32
N GLN A 27 13.03 27.58 -2.73
CA GLN A 27 14.06 27.32 -3.73
C GLN A 27 15.08 26.35 -3.12
N ASP A 28 15.26 25.19 -3.73
CA ASP A 28 16.34 24.26 -3.40
C ASP A 28 17.69 24.91 -3.77
N PRO A 29 18.71 24.89 -2.89
CA PRO A 29 20.01 25.44 -3.23
C PRO A 29 20.71 24.59 -4.30
N LYS A 30 21.12 25.33 -5.33
CA LYS A 30 21.89 24.96 -6.52
C LYS A 30 22.94 23.86 -6.33
N ASP A 31 22.90 22.95 -7.30
CA ASP A 31 23.91 22.03 -7.80
C ASP A 31 25.37 22.35 -7.45
N GLU A 32 26.02 21.45 -6.71
CA GLU A 32 27.46 21.19 -6.86
C GLU A 32 27.64 20.02 -7.83
N VAL A 33 28.14 20.35 -9.02
CA VAL A 33 28.55 19.42 -10.08
C VAL A 33 29.72 18.58 -9.58
N ILE A 34 29.48 17.31 -9.28
CA ILE A 34 30.56 16.31 -9.15
C ILE A 34 30.58 15.48 -10.42
N SER A 35 31.66 15.63 -11.18
CA SER A 35 31.95 14.97 -12.45
C SER A 35 31.91 13.44 -12.34
N GLU A 36 31.12 12.83 -13.22
CA GLU A 36 31.03 11.38 -13.44
C GLU A 36 32.39 10.73 -13.73
N LYS A 37 32.73 9.67 -13.00
CA LYS A 37 33.58 8.60 -13.53
C LYS A 37 32.68 7.44 -13.94
N LYS A 38 32.57 7.21 -15.24
CA LYS A 38 32.01 5.98 -15.81
C LYS A 38 32.94 4.82 -15.48
N GLU A 39 32.56 4.00 -14.51
CA GLU A 39 33.09 2.63 -14.40
C GLU A 39 32.06 1.66 -14.96
N THR A 40 32.46 0.93 -16.00
CA THR A 40 31.71 -0.12 -16.65
C THR A 40 31.53 -1.32 -15.70
N LEU A 41 30.28 -1.68 -15.40
CA LEU A 41 29.93 -2.87 -14.61
C LEU A 41 30.31 -4.16 -15.38
N PRO A 42 30.87 -5.18 -14.70
CA PRO A 42 31.20 -6.45 -15.35
C PRO A 42 29.96 -7.32 -15.58
N ALA A 43 30.01 -8.10 -16.67
CA ALA A 43 28.98 -9.04 -17.08
C ALA A 43 28.74 -10.13 -16.02
N TYR A 44 27.48 -10.36 -15.66
CA TYR A 44 27.07 -11.47 -14.79
C TYR A 44 27.19 -12.80 -15.54
N SER A 45 28.12 -13.64 -15.08
CA SER A 45 28.31 -15.02 -15.52
C SER A 45 27.43 -15.98 -14.71
N SER A 46 26.87 -16.93 -15.43
CA SER A 46 25.93 -18.00 -15.06
C SER A 46 26.12 -18.71 -13.70
N ALA A 47 24.97 -18.90 -13.03
CA ALA A 47 24.49 -20.07 -12.30
C ALA A 47 25.49 -20.92 -11.48
N LYS A 48 25.35 -20.88 -10.15
CA LYS A 48 25.66 -22.02 -9.27
C LYS A 48 24.35 -22.66 -8.81
N VAL A 49 24.20 -23.94 -9.17
CA VAL A 49 23.14 -24.85 -8.72
C VAL A 49 23.32 -25.09 -7.22
N LEU A 50 22.29 -24.84 -6.42
CA LEU A 50 22.24 -25.23 -5.00
C LEU A 50 21.59 -26.62 -4.89
N GLU A 51 22.26 -27.53 -4.17
CA GLU A 51 21.78 -28.89 -3.91
C GLU A 51 20.66 -28.93 -2.85
N PRO A 52 19.84 -30.01 -2.80
CA PRO A 52 18.64 -30.08 -1.96
C PRO A 52 18.99 -30.29 -0.49
N ILE A 53 18.36 -29.51 0.39
CA ILE A 53 18.44 -29.70 1.83
C ILE A 53 17.64 -30.94 2.24
N ALA A 54 18.33 -31.86 2.91
CA ALA A 54 17.78 -33.11 3.41
C ALA A 54 16.73 -32.92 4.52
N THR A 55 15.74 -33.80 4.48
CA THR A 55 14.71 -34.05 5.49
C THR A 55 15.30 -34.29 6.88
N LEU A 56 14.76 -33.61 7.91
CA LEU A 56 14.93 -34.01 9.30
C LEU A 56 13.58 -34.44 9.88
N ASP A 57 13.65 -35.63 10.47
CA ASP A 57 12.55 -36.48 10.90
C ASP A 57 12.15 -36.18 12.35
N ASN A 58 10.91 -36.56 12.67
CA ASN A 58 10.29 -36.49 13.99
C ASN A 58 11.10 -37.20 15.08
N LYS A 59 11.23 -36.58 16.26
CA LYS A 59 11.00 -37.26 17.56
C LYS A 59 11.11 -36.33 18.79
N SER A 60 9.97 -36.26 19.50
CA SER A 60 9.82 -36.25 20.98
C SER A 60 10.39 -35.09 21.81
N ARG A 61 9.86 -34.67 22.96
CA ARG A 61 8.59 -34.79 23.71
C ARG A 61 8.90 -33.99 24.99
N ALA A 62 8.03 -33.05 25.39
CA ALA A 62 7.85 -32.43 26.72
C ALA A 62 9.11 -32.10 27.58
N ILE A 63 9.18 -30.86 28.10
CA ILE A 63 9.30 -30.52 29.54
C ILE A 63 9.59 -29.01 29.73
N GLU A 64 8.85 -28.45 30.71
CA GLU A 64 9.09 -27.25 31.54
C GLU A 64 8.89 -25.83 31.01
N GLU A 65 7.74 -25.30 31.45
CA GLU A 65 7.50 -23.91 31.81
C GLU A 65 8.62 -23.35 32.69
N THR A 66 9.28 -22.27 32.25
CA THR A 66 9.92 -21.32 33.16
C THR A 66 9.91 -19.90 32.56
N GLN A 67 9.07 -19.06 33.17
CA GLN A 67 9.16 -17.61 33.33
C GLN A 67 9.92 -16.79 32.25
N VAL A 68 9.16 -16.10 31.39
CA VAL A 68 9.57 -14.81 30.84
C VAL A 68 8.69 -13.73 31.44
N GLN A 69 9.30 -12.92 32.29
CA GLN A 69 8.67 -11.86 33.05
C GLN A 69 8.72 -10.54 32.27
N GLY A 70 7.55 -9.95 32.02
CA GLY A 70 7.38 -8.49 32.04
C GLY A 70 7.23 -7.75 30.70
N TYR A 71 6.09 -7.91 30.03
CA TYR A 71 5.39 -6.76 29.42
C TYR A 71 3.96 -6.80 29.94
N ILE A 72 3.62 -5.88 30.84
CA ILE A 72 2.24 -5.69 31.30
C ILE A 72 1.47 -5.12 30.11
N ILE A 73 0.72 -5.98 29.42
CA ILE A 73 -0.43 -5.54 28.63
C ILE A 73 -1.44 -5.07 29.67
N SER A 74 -1.60 -3.76 29.80
CA SER A 74 -2.75 -3.21 30.53
C SER A 74 -4.00 -3.78 29.87
N GLN A 75 -4.84 -4.46 30.65
CA GLN A 75 -6.16 -4.86 30.22
C GLN A 75 -6.95 -3.58 29.92
N THR A 76 -6.97 -3.17 28.66
CA THR A 76 -7.90 -2.16 28.19
C THR A 76 -9.28 -2.79 28.19
N LYS A 77 -10.19 -2.19 28.97
CA LYS A 77 -11.65 -2.35 28.89
C LYS A 77 -12.06 -2.59 27.43
N ALA A 78 -13.01 -3.51 27.23
CA ALA A 78 -13.73 -3.64 25.97
C ALA A 78 -14.04 -2.24 25.42
N PRO A 79 -13.67 -1.93 24.16
CA PRO A 79 -13.86 -0.60 23.62
C PRO A 79 -15.34 -0.25 23.71
N GLY A 80 -15.68 0.79 24.48
CA GLY A 80 -17.04 1.30 24.51
C GLY A 80 -17.45 1.72 23.09
N ASP A 81 -18.73 1.61 22.78
CA ASP A 81 -19.31 1.80 21.44
C ASP A 81 -18.77 3.03 20.66
N GLY A 82 -18.37 4.10 21.35
CA GLY A 82 -17.76 5.28 20.74
C GLY A 82 -16.38 5.10 20.09
N PHE A 83 -15.55 4.14 20.55
CA PHE A 83 -14.24 3.90 19.94
C PHE A 83 -14.35 3.11 18.64
N LEU A 84 -15.25 2.12 18.60
CA LEU A 84 -15.55 1.37 17.39
C LEU A 84 -16.15 2.30 16.32
N GLU A 85 -17.06 3.19 16.72
CA GLU A 85 -17.65 4.17 15.80
C GLU A 85 -16.59 5.14 15.24
N ALA A 86 -15.68 5.66 16.08
CA ALA A 86 -14.60 6.52 15.60
C ALA A 86 -13.69 5.81 14.57
N LYS A 87 -13.34 4.54 14.83
CA LYS A 87 -12.58 3.71 13.89
C LYS A 87 -13.33 3.49 12.57
N LYS A 88 -14.62 3.14 12.63
CA LYS A 88 -15.49 3.00 11.45
C LYS A 88 -15.50 4.28 10.62
N GLN A 89 -15.79 5.41 11.27
CA GLN A 89 -15.88 6.70 10.59
C GLN A 89 -14.56 7.09 9.93
N ASP A 90 -13.41 6.83 10.56
CA ASP A 90 -12.13 7.17 9.96
C ASP A 90 -11.82 6.33 8.71
N ILE A 91 -12.03 5.01 8.78
CA ILE A 91 -11.90 4.11 7.63
C ILE A 91 -12.85 4.54 6.50
N LEU A 92 -14.11 4.86 6.83
CA LEU A 92 -15.09 5.34 5.87
C LEU A 92 -14.64 6.64 5.20
N GLN A 93 -14.15 7.62 5.97
CA GLN A 93 -13.63 8.87 5.41
C GLN A 93 -12.40 8.63 4.53
N GLY A 94 -11.52 7.69 4.89
CA GLY A 94 -10.42 7.25 4.04
C GLY A 94 -10.91 6.70 2.70
N LEU A 95 -11.85 5.77 2.72
CA LEU A 95 -12.41 5.18 1.50
C LEU A 95 -13.18 6.21 0.65
N LEU A 96 -13.93 7.12 1.27
CA LEU A 96 -14.59 8.21 0.56
C LEU A 96 -13.57 9.13 -0.12
N ARG A 97 -12.46 9.45 0.57
CA ARG A 97 -11.32 10.15 -0.05
C ARG A 97 -10.75 9.33 -1.19
N TYR A 98 -10.47 8.04 -1.03
CA TYR A 98 -10.01 7.18 -2.12
C TYR A 98 -10.89 7.38 -3.36
N HIS A 99 -12.21 7.38 -3.23
CA HIS A 99 -13.10 7.51 -4.40
C HIS A 99 -13.39 8.94 -4.86
N ASN A 100 -12.75 9.96 -4.29
CA ASN A 100 -13.04 11.37 -4.53
C ASN A 100 -14.54 11.70 -4.30
N LEU A 101 -15.14 11.07 -3.30
CA LEU A 101 -16.51 11.32 -2.88
C LEU A 101 -16.56 12.43 -1.83
N ASN A 102 -17.71 13.10 -1.74
CA ASN A 102 -17.99 14.20 -0.82
C ASN A 102 -17.16 15.47 -1.03
N GLY A 103 -16.59 15.68 -2.22
CA GLY A 103 -15.96 16.93 -2.63
C GLY A 103 -14.59 17.20 -1.99
N ASN A 104 -14.03 16.24 -1.26
CA ASN A 104 -12.71 16.35 -0.67
C ASN A 104 -11.65 15.89 -1.66
N TYR A 105 -10.76 16.79 -2.07
CA TYR A 105 -9.62 16.43 -2.89
C TYR A 105 -8.74 15.42 -2.13
N ASN A 106 -8.54 14.26 -2.74
CA ASN A 106 -7.85 13.13 -2.13
C ASN A 106 -6.35 13.08 -2.45
N GLY A 107 -5.82 14.13 -3.11
CA GLY A 107 -4.43 14.16 -3.57
C GLY A 107 -4.15 13.26 -4.77
N SER A 108 -5.14 12.49 -5.24
CA SER A 108 -5.04 11.73 -6.48
C SER A 108 -4.94 12.71 -7.65
N PRO A 109 -4.15 12.39 -8.67
CA PRO A 109 -4.21 13.14 -9.92
C PRO A 109 -5.49 12.85 -10.73
N SER A 110 -6.26 11.81 -10.37
CA SER A 110 -7.59 11.61 -10.93
C SER A 110 -8.58 12.60 -10.32
N HIS A 111 -9.24 13.39 -11.16
CA HIS A 111 -10.31 14.29 -10.73
C HIS A 111 -11.70 13.63 -10.76
N GLU A 112 -11.80 12.41 -11.28
CA GLU A 112 -13.07 11.68 -11.43
C GLU A 112 -13.23 10.61 -10.36
N VAL A 113 -14.50 10.29 -10.06
CA VAL A 113 -14.88 9.16 -9.21
C VAL A 113 -14.55 7.87 -9.95
N GLN A 114 -13.66 7.06 -9.38
CA GLN A 114 -13.37 5.72 -9.90
C GLN A 114 -14.30 4.71 -9.23
N LEU A 115 -15.17 4.06 -10.00
CA LEU A 115 -16.08 3.05 -9.45
C LEU A 115 -15.33 1.72 -9.31
N PRO A 116 -15.45 1.03 -8.17
CA PRO A 116 -14.83 -0.27 -7.99
C PRO A 116 -15.53 -1.31 -8.88
N PRO A 117 -14.78 -2.24 -9.50
CA PRO A 117 -15.34 -3.37 -10.25
C PRO A 117 -15.85 -4.48 -9.30
N VAL A 118 -16.48 -4.10 -8.20
CA VAL A 118 -17.02 -4.99 -7.18
C VAL A 118 -18.51 -5.17 -7.41
N PRO A 119 -19.04 -6.41 -7.41
CA PRO A 119 -20.47 -6.65 -7.53
C PRO A 119 -21.27 -5.83 -6.49
N GLY A 120 -22.23 -5.03 -6.97
CA GLY A 120 -23.07 -4.20 -6.11
C GLY A 120 -22.50 -2.83 -5.74
N ALA A 121 -21.26 -2.49 -6.13
CA ALA A 121 -20.64 -1.18 -5.87
C ALA A 121 -20.26 -0.41 -7.16
N ASN A 122 -20.65 -0.93 -8.32
CA ASN A 122 -20.30 -0.43 -9.66
C ASN A 122 -21.18 0.73 -10.15
N SER A 123 -21.78 1.51 -9.24
CA SER A 123 -22.54 2.70 -9.58
C SER A 123 -22.35 3.80 -8.52
N PRO A 124 -22.44 5.10 -8.89
CA PRO A 124 -22.30 6.18 -7.91
C PRO A 124 -23.31 6.14 -6.77
N ALA A 125 -24.52 5.61 -7.02
CA ALA A 125 -25.56 5.51 -6.00
C ALA A 125 -25.31 4.37 -5.00
N ALA A 126 -24.69 3.28 -5.44
CA ALA A 126 -24.42 2.11 -4.60
C ALA A 126 -23.08 2.20 -3.85
N LEU A 127 -22.12 2.96 -4.39
CA LEU A 127 -20.78 3.07 -3.82
C LEU A 127 -20.77 3.51 -2.34
N PRO A 128 -21.49 4.58 -1.91
CA PRO A 128 -21.48 4.98 -0.49
C PRO A 128 -21.98 3.90 0.47
N LEU A 129 -23.00 3.12 0.07
CA LEU A 129 -23.54 2.03 0.89
C LEU A 129 -22.54 0.88 1.02
N PHE A 130 -21.85 0.56 -0.08
CA PHE A 130 -20.76 -0.42 -0.06
C PHE A 130 -19.62 0.02 0.85
N LEU A 131 -19.18 1.28 0.75
CA LEU A 131 -18.09 1.81 1.59
C LEU A 131 -18.48 1.84 3.07
N ASP A 132 -19.72 2.19 3.41
CA ASP A 132 -20.21 2.15 4.80
C ASP A 132 -20.17 0.70 5.36
N SER A 133 -20.70 -0.27 4.60
CA SER A 133 -20.67 -1.68 5.00
C SER A 133 -19.24 -2.22 5.13
N LEU A 134 -18.35 -1.89 4.19
CA LEU A 134 -16.95 -2.27 4.25
C LEU A 134 -16.24 -1.66 5.47
N SER A 135 -16.47 -0.37 5.72
CA SER A 135 -15.86 0.34 6.86
C SER A 135 -16.26 -0.28 8.19
N GLU A 136 -17.52 -0.68 8.34
CA GLU A 136 -18.02 -1.37 9.53
C GLU A 136 -17.37 -2.74 9.70
N PHE A 137 -17.25 -3.51 8.62
CA PHE A 137 -16.59 -4.82 8.66
C PHE A 137 -15.11 -4.69 9.07
N VAL A 138 -14.35 -3.80 8.43
CA VAL A 138 -12.93 -3.59 8.75
C VAL A 138 -12.78 -3.02 10.18
N ALA A 139 -13.67 -2.13 10.61
CA ALA A 139 -13.68 -1.60 11.97
C ALA A 139 -13.98 -2.68 13.02
N SER A 140 -14.77 -3.69 12.68
CA SER A 140 -15.07 -4.82 13.58
C SER A 140 -13.92 -5.82 13.72
N SER A 141 -12.91 -5.78 12.83
CA SER A 141 -11.77 -6.70 12.90
C SER A 141 -10.84 -6.39 14.08
N ASP A 142 -10.58 -7.41 14.89
CA ASP A 142 -9.62 -7.39 16.01
C ASP A 142 -8.17 -7.14 15.54
N PHE A 143 -7.87 -7.42 14.27
CA PHE A 143 -6.57 -7.20 13.67
C PHE A 143 -6.33 -5.73 13.29
N VAL A 144 -7.36 -4.89 13.29
CA VAL A 144 -7.21 -3.48 12.90
C VAL A 144 -7.27 -2.62 14.16
N ALA A 145 -6.20 -1.90 14.47
CA ALA A 145 -6.18 -0.92 15.54
C ALA A 145 -6.31 0.50 14.97
N PHE A 146 -6.89 1.40 15.76
CA PHE A 146 -7.02 2.81 15.43
C PHE A 146 -6.27 3.65 16.45
N LYS A 147 -5.41 4.56 15.98
CA LYS A 147 -4.68 5.51 16.83
C LYS A 147 -4.94 6.92 16.32
N GLN A 148 -5.88 7.61 16.95
CA GLN A 148 -6.14 9.01 16.63
C GLN A 148 -4.94 9.87 17.02
N GLY A 149 -4.31 10.48 16.01
CA GLY A 149 -3.22 11.44 16.21
C GLY A 149 -3.72 12.87 16.36
N PRO A 150 -2.85 13.81 16.79
CA PRO A 150 -3.14 15.23 16.76
C PRO A 150 -3.43 15.73 15.34
N THR A 151 -4.31 16.71 15.20
CA THR A 151 -4.63 17.35 13.91
C THR A 151 -3.71 18.53 13.61
N ASP A 152 -3.15 19.19 14.63
CA ASP A 152 -2.16 20.24 14.45
C ASP A 152 -0.89 19.65 13.78
N PRO A 153 -0.38 20.25 12.69
CA PRO A 153 0.76 19.69 11.96
C PRO A 153 2.04 19.53 12.79
N ALA A 154 2.33 20.48 13.71
CA ALA A 154 3.55 20.44 14.51
C ALA A 154 3.44 19.38 15.62
N GLU A 155 2.29 19.28 16.27
CA GLU A 155 2.01 18.22 17.24
C GLU A 155 1.96 16.84 16.59
N ARG A 156 1.32 16.73 15.42
CA ARG A 156 1.28 15.49 14.63
C ARG A 156 2.68 15.02 14.28
N LYS A 157 3.57 15.93 13.87
CA LYS A 157 4.97 15.59 13.57
C LYS A 157 5.68 15.00 14.80
N LYS A 158 5.59 15.68 15.95
CA LYS A 158 6.21 15.21 17.21
C LYS A 158 5.65 13.86 17.66
N TYR A 159 4.33 13.69 17.57
CA TYR A 159 3.64 12.45 17.89
C TYR A 159 4.15 11.28 17.05
N ARG A 160 4.28 11.48 15.73
CA ARG A 160 4.80 10.48 14.81
C ARG A 160 6.27 10.17 15.04
N GLU A 161 7.10 11.19 15.27
CA GLU A 161 8.52 11.00 15.62
C GLU A 161 8.69 10.19 16.91
N GLN A 162 7.80 10.36 17.89
CA GLN A 162 7.78 9.54 19.10
C GLN A 162 7.45 8.08 18.80
N ILE A 163 6.37 7.81 18.05
CA ILE A 163 5.99 6.43 17.68
C ILE A 163 7.13 5.74 16.92
N ALA A 164 7.72 6.43 15.95
CA ALA A 164 8.84 5.88 15.18
C ALA A 164 10.02 5.54 16.10
N ARG A 165 10.40 6.45 17.01
CA ARG A 165 11.48 6.19 17.97
C ARG A 165 11.19 5.02 18.90
N GLU A 166 9.95 4.86 19.36
CA GLU A 166 9.54 3.74 20.22
C GLU A 166 9.50 2.40 19.46
N ALA A 167 9.08 2.42 18.19
CA ALA A 167 9.03 1.23 17.35
C ALA A 167 10.42 0.70 16.98
N GLY A 168 11.38 1.61 16.73
CA GLY A 168 12.72 1.26 16.28
C GLY A 168 12.76 0.58 14.91
N ASP A 169 13.94 0.08 14.54
CA ASP A 169 14.16 -0.64 13.29
C ASP A 169 13.41 -1.99 13.28
N GLN A 170 12.79 -2.31 12.15
CA GLN A 170 12.09 -3.57 11.93
C GLN A 170 13.04 -4.54 11.24
N ILE A 171 13.65 -5.45 12.00
CA ILE A 171 14.54 -6.46 11.43
C ILE A 171 13.71 -7.65 10.99
N ILE A 172 13.38 -7.71 9.70
CA ILE A 172 12.64 -8.81 9.09
C ILE A 172 13.53 -9.43 8.01
N SER A 173 13.93 -10.69 8.19
CA SER A 173 14.73 -11.37 7.18
C SER A 173 13.87 -11.79 5.97
N PRO A 174 14.48 -12.03 4.80
CA PRO A 174 13.76 -12.59 3.65
C PRO A 174 13.06 -13.90 3.98
N GLY A 175 13.70 -14.76 4.80
CA GLY A 175 13.15 -16.02 5.26
C GLY A 175 11.91 -15.82 6.13
N ASP A 176 11.98 -14.91 7.11
CA ASP A 176 10.84 -14.62 8.00
C ASP A 176 9.65 -14.04 7.22
N LEU A 177 9.92 -13.13 6.27
CA LEU A 177 8.88 -12.55 5.42
C LEU A 177 8.21 -13.63 4.57
N ALA A 178 9.02 -14.49 3.92
CA ALA A 178 8.52 -15.59 3.12
C ALA A 178 7.69 -16.58 3.96
N GLU A 179 8.20 -17.01 5.11
CA GLU A 179 7.50 -17.94 6.00
C GLU A 179 6.14 -17.39 6.46
N LYS A 180 6.11 -16.12 6.90
CA LYS A 180 4.89 -15.52 7.44
C LYS A 180 3.85 -15.22 6.38
N CYS A 181 4.27 -14.74 5.21
CA CYS A 181 3.33 -14.29 4.17
C CYS A 181 2.96 -15.38 3.16
N CYS A 182 3.88 -16.28 2.79
CA CYS A 182 3.63 -17.26 1.74
C CYS A 182 2.90 -18.52 2.24
N ARG A 183 2.85 -18.77 3.55
CA ARG A 183 2.23 -19.98 4.15
C ARG A 183 0.75 -20.19 3.78
N GLU A 184 0.03 -19.09 3.53
CA GLU A 184 -1.39 -19.17 3.19
C GLU A 184 -1.65 -19.41 1.70
N ILE A 185 -0.65 -19.22 0.83
CA ILE A 185 -0.74 -19.56 -0.59
C ILE A 185 -0.77 -21.08 -0.72
N LYS A 186 -1.87 -21.62 -1.25
CA LYS A 186 -2.11 -23.08 -1.33
C LYS A 186 -1.61 -23.68 -2.63
N ASP A 187 -1.67 -22.92 -3.72
CA ASP A 187 -1.11 -23.31 -4.99
C ASP A 187 0.43 -23.37 -4.90
N PRO A 188 1.03 -24.55 -5.10
CA PRO A 188 2.47 -24.72 -4.91
C PRO A 188 3.30 -23.97 -5.96
N GLU A 189 2.78 -23.73 -7.16
CA GLU A 189 3.50 -23.02 -8.22
C GLU A 189 3.48 -21.51 -7.96
N ILE A 190 2.32 -20.97 -7.54
CA ILE A 190 2.23 -19.58 -7.08
C ILE A 190 3.15 -19.37 -5.89
N ARG A 191 3.06 -20.24 -4.88
CA ARG A 191 3.89 -20.13 -3.68
C ARG A 191 5.39 -20.13 -4.02
N ARG A 192 5.83 -21.06 -4.88
CA ARG A 192 7.23 -21.13 -5.31
C ARG A 192 7.66 -19.88 -6.06
N PHE A 193 6.81 -19.36 -6.94
CA PHE A 193 7.07 -18.10 -7.65
C PHE A 193 7.22 -16.92 -6.67
N THR A 194 6.33 -16.80 -5.69
CA THR A 194 6.40 -15.76 -4.65
C THR A 194 7.69 -15.88 -3.83
N GLU A 195 8.02 -17.08 -3.34
CA GLU A 195 9.23 -17.33 -2.55
C GLU A 195 10.51 -17.08 -3.37
N THR A 196 10.53 -17.50 -4.63
CA THR A 196 11.67 -17.26 -5.55
C THR A 196 11.85 -15.76 -5.79
N SER A 197 10.76 -15.04 -6.06
CA SER A 197 10.80 -13.60 -6.30
C SER A 197 11.28 -12.84 -5.05
N LEU A 198 10.79 -13.19 -3.87
CA LEU A 198 11.28 -12.62 -2.60
C LEU A 198 12.77 -12.88 -2.38
N ALA A 199 13.25 -14.09 -2.66
CA ALA A 199 14.65 -14.44 -2.50
C ALA A 199 15.59 -13.69 -3.45
N GLN A 200 15.06 -13.18 -4.58
CA GLN A 200 15.79 -12.37 -5.56
C GLN A 200 15.60 -10.86 -5.36
N ALA A 201 14.76 -10.44 -4.40
CA ALA A 201 14.53 -9.03 -4.14
C ALA A 201 15.85 -8.33 -3.72
N PRO A 202 16.04 -7.05 -4.10
CA PRO A 202 17.21 -6.28 -3.72
C PRO A 202 17.33 -6.21 -2.19
N GLN A 203 18.56 -6.21 -1.66
CA GLN A 203 18.78 -6.17 -0.21
C GLN A 203 18.14 -4.92 0.41
N GLU A 204 18.13 -3.83 -0.34
CA GLU A 204 17.58 -2.53 0.02
C GLU A 204 16.08 -2.59 0.32
N PHE A 205 15.32 -3.47 -0.34
CA PHE A 205 13.89 -3.70 -0.03
C PHE A 205 13.71 -4.08 1.45
N PHE A 206 14.58 -4.95 1.98
CA PHE A 206 14.52 -5.41 3.37
C PHE A 206 14.96 -4.36 4.39
N LEU A 207 15.56 -3.26 3.94
CA LEU A 207 16.08 -2.19 4.80
C LEU A 207 15.28 -0.89 4.64
N ALA A 208 14.49 -0.75 3.58
CA ALA A 208 13.79 0.48 3.28
C ALA A 208 12.68 0.80 4.30
N PRO A 209 12.43 2.09 4.58
CA PRO A 209 11.21 2.51 5.23
C PRO A 209 10.02 2.36 4.27
N SER A 210 8.81 2.20 4.80
CA SER A 210 7.61 2.13 3.94
C SER A 210 7.33 3.45 3.23
N SER A 211 7.73 4.57 3.83
CA SER A 211 7.61 5.91 3.26
C SER A 211 8.87 6.75 3.46
N SER A 212 9.50 7.20 2.37
CA SER A 212 10.69 8.06 2.41
C SER A 212 10.42 9.45 3.01
N THR A 213 9.18 9.93 2.96
CA THR A 213 8.78 11.24 3.53
C THR A 213 8.21 11.12 4.94
N GLY A 214 7.86 9.90 5.37
CA GLY A 214 7.24 9.63 6.66
C GLY A 214 5.87 10.30 6.86
N LYS A 215 5.18 10.74 5.79
CA LYS A 215 3.94 11.52 5.90
C LYS A 215 2.68 10.66 5.99
N TYR A 216 2.61 9.61 5.19
CA TYR A 216 1.35 8.92 4.89
C TYR A 216 1.18 7.64 5.71
N HIS A 217 2.20 6.79 5.76
CA HIS A 217 2.09 5.47 6.40
C HIS A 217 2.06 5.54 7.93
N PRO A 218 1.64 4.46 8.62
CA PRO A 218 1.81 4.31 10.06
C PRO A 218 3.24 4.66 10.50
N ALA A 219 3.36 5.38 11.62
CA ALA A 219 4.64 5.96 12.03
C ALA A 219 5.67 4.90 12.50
N ASP A 220 5.24 3.67 12.78
CA ASP A 220 6.11 2.55 13.12
C ASP A 220 6.70 1.83 11.89
N GLU A 221 6.34 2.25 10.67
CA GLU A 221 6.88 1.70 9.42
C GLU A 221 7.89 2.63 8.73
N ILE A 222 8.19 3.79 9.32
CA ILE A 222 9.07 4.79 8.69
C ILE A 222 10.56 4.60 9.03
N ASN A 223 10.87 3.60 9.87
CA ASN A 223 12.24 3.21 10.19
C ASN A 223 12.76 2.15 9.22
N LYS A 224 14.03 1.74 9.41
CA LYS A 224 14.66 0.69 8.61
C LYS A 224 13.83 -0.60 8.66
N GLY A 225 13.62 -1.22 7.51
CA GLY A 225 12.85 -2.46 7.33
C GLY A 225 11.33 -2.29 7.51
N GLY A 226 10.86 -1.05 7.68
CA GLY A 226 9.44 -0.77 7.77
C GLY A 226 8.65 -1.12 6.51
N LEU A 227 9.30 -1.18 5.34
CA LEU A 227 8.66 -1.68 4.11
C LEU A 227 8.25 -3.16 4.22
N CYS A 228 9.03 -4.00 4.90
CA CYS A 228 8.64 -5.40 5.15
C CYS A 228 7.48 -5.50 6.15
N LEU A 229 7.44 -4.63 7.16
CA LEU A 229 6.30 -4.55 8.08
C LEU A 229 5.03 -4.14 7.33
N HIS A 230 5.14 -3.14 6.45
CA HIS A 230 4.08 -2.68 5.59
C HIS A 230 3.54 -3.82 4.71
N VAL A 231 4.40 -4.58 4.02
CA VAL A 231 3.98 -5.74 3.22
C VAL A 231 3.19 -6.75 4.06
N ARG A 232 3.63 -7.07 5.28
CA ARG A 232 2.89 -7.98 6.18
C ARG A 232 1.50 -7.45 6.51
N ARG A 233 1.37 -6.14 6.74
CA ARG A 233 0.10 -5.47 7.06
C ARG A 233 -0.84 -5.42 5.86
N VAL A 234 -0.31 -5.13 4.69
CA VAL A 234 -1.03 -5.17 3.41
C VAL A 234 -1.55 -6.57 3.11
N VAL A 235 -0.75 -7.61 3.36
CA VAL A 235 -1.17 -9.01 3.25
C VAL A 235 -2.30 -9.35 4.20
N GLU A 236 -2.22 -8.94 5.47
CA GLU A 236 -3.26 -9.21 6.46
C GLU A 236 -4.57 -8.46 6.14
N MET A 237 -4.48 -7.19 5.73
CA MET A 237 -5.63 -6.45 5.22
C MET A 237 -6.25 -7.15 3.99
N GLY A 238 -5.42 -7.67 3.09
CA GLY A 238 -5.87 -8.46 1.94
C GLY A 238 -6.70 -9.68 2.31
N LYS A 239 -6.33 -10.40 3.37
CA LYS A 239 -7.13 -11.53 3.88
C LYS A 239 -8.49 -11.07 4.41
N ILE A 240 -8.51 -9.99 5.21
CA ILE A 240 -9.75 -9.39 5.73
C ILE A 240 -10.69 -9.02 4.55
N LEU A 241 -10.16 -8.38 3.51
CA LEU A 241 -10.95 -8.00 2.34
C LEU A 241 -11.40 -9.22 1.51
N CYS A 242 -10.54 -10.24 1.36
CA CYS A 242 -10.92 -11.49 0.69
C CYS A 242 -12.08 -12.17 1.42
N ASP A 243 -12.09 -12.17 2.75
CA ASP A 243 -13.15 -12.77 3.56
C ASP A 243 -14.46 -11.97 3.44
N TYR A 244 -14.39 -10.63 3.51
CA TYR A 244 -15.54 -9.75 3.29
C TYR A 244 -16.19 -9.97 1.91
N LEU A 245 -15.38 -10.03 0.87
CA LEU A 245 -15.80 -10.16 -0.53
C LEU A 245 -16.03 -11.62 -0.97
N LYS A 246 -15.81 -12.58 -0.06
CA LYS A 246 -16.00 -14.03 -0.28
C LYS A 246 -15.22 -14.55 -1.48
N VAL A 247 -13.96 -14.13 -1.59
CA VAL A 247 -13.07 -14.51 -2.69
C VAL A 247 -12.78 -16.01 -2.65
N GLY A 248 -12.83 -16.66 -3.82
CA GLY A 248 -12.52 -18.09 -3.97
C GLY A 248 -11.04 -18.38 -3.73
N SER A 249 -10.72 -19.63 -3.35
CA SER A 249 -9.35 -20.01 -2.96
C SER A 249 -8.30 -19.77 -4.06
N LYS A 250 -8.65 -19.99 -5.33
CA LYS A 250 -7.72 -19.78 -6.47
C LYS A 250 -7.35 -18.31 -6.62
N ASP A 251 -8.35 -17.44 -6.67
CA ASP A 251 -8.13 -15.99 -6.81
C ASP A 251 -7.42 -15.41 -5.58
N ARG A 252 -7.70 -15.97 -4.39
CA ARG A 252 -7.05 -15.58 -3.13
C ARG A 252 -5.53 -15.81 -3.19
N ASP A 253 -5.06 -16.93 -3.73
CA ASP A 253 -3.62 -17.20 -3.86
C ASP A 253 -2.92 -16.20 -4.77
N GLU A 254 -3.54 -15.83 -5.90
CA GLU A 254 -3.02 -14.81 -6.82
C GLU A 254 -2.99 -13.42 -6.16
N ILE A 255 -4.05 -13.05 -5.44
CA ILE A 255 -4.12 -11.77 -4.71
C ILE A 255 -3.04 -11.70 -3.62
N LEU A 256 -2.91 -12.75 -2.80
CA LEU A 256 -1.89 -12.81 -1.75
C LEU A 256 -0.48 -12.71 -2.34
N SER A 257 -0.20 -13.42 -3.44
CA SER A 257 1.09 -13.25 -4.12
C SER A 257 1.28 -11.83 -4.66
N GLY A 258 0.25 -11.19 -5.21
CA GLY A 258 0.34 -9.80 -5.67
C GLY A 258 0.69 -8.84 -4.53
N LEU A 259 0.00 -8.97 -3.38
CA LEU A 259 0.24 -8.18 -2.17
C LEU A 259 1.66 -8.36 -1.62
N ILE A 260 2.19 -9.58 -1.64
CA ILE A 260 3.54 -9.86 -1.13
C ILE A 260 4.62 -9.20 -2.00
N LEU A 261 4.38 -9.11 -3.30
CA LEU A 261 5.39 -8.74 -4.29
C LEU A 261 5.27 -7.28 -4.77
N HIS A 262 4.23 -6.54 -4.37
CA HIS A 262 3.87 -5.26 -5.01
C HIS A 262 5.00 -4.21 -5.02
N ASP A 263 5.81 -4.20 -3.96
CA ASP A 263 6.79 -3.16 -3.68
C ASP A 263 8.26 -3.60 -3.76
N LEU A 264 8.55 -4.79 -4.31
CA LEU A 264 9.94 -5.33 -4.34
C LEU A 264 10.92 -4.45 -5.10
N GLN A 265 10.42 -3.60 -6.00
CA GLN A 265 11.21 -2.65 -6.79
C GLN A 265 10.76 -1.20 -6.57
N LYS A 266 10.32 -0.88 -5.34
CA LYS A 266 9.78 0.46 -4.96
C LYS A 266 10.65 1.63 -5.41
N SER A 267 11.97 1.48 -5.37
CA SER A 267 12.92 2.55 -5.74
C SER A 267 13.58 2.30 -7.11
N GLY A 268 12.99 1.47 -7.95
CA GLY A 268 13.47 1.18 -9.31
C GLY A 268 14.62 0.17 -9.38
N ILE A 269 15.15 0.01 -10.60
CA ILE A 269 16.25 -0.91 -10.93
C ILE A 269 17.33 -0.10 -11.68
N PRO A 270 18.54 0.09 -11.12
CA PRO A 270 18.95 -0.29 -9.76
C PRO A 270 18.19 0.50 -8.67
N TRP A 271 18.24 0.02 -7.42
CA TRP A 271 17.55 0.64 -6.30
C TRP A 271 18.07 2.06 -6.02
N GLY A 272 17.19 3.05 -6.19
CA GLY A 272 17.49 4.47 -5.97
C GLY A 272 17.21 4.95 -4.54
N LYS A 273 17.43 6.24 -4.31
CA LYS A 273 17.20 6.90 -3.01
C LYS A 273 15.72 7.10 -2.69
N TYR A 274 14.89 7.28 -3.72
CA TYR A 274 13.49 7.64 -3.59
C TYR A 274 12.62 6.65 -4.37
N THR A 275 11.37 6.50 -3.94
CA THR A 275 10.34 5.78 -4.69
C THR A 275 10.19 6.34 -6.09
N VAL A 276 10.15 5.48 -7.10
CA VAL A 276 9.86 5.86 -8.49
C VAL A 276 8.36 5.81 -8.75
N GLY A 277 7.81 6.76 -9.50
CA GLY A 277 6.37 6.90 -9.69
C GLY A 277 5.69 5.69 -10.35
N ASP A 278 6.43 4.93 -11.15
CA ASP A 278 6.00 3.73 -11.86
C ASP A 278 6.54 2.42 -11.26
N HIS A 279 6.86 2.41 -9.96
CA HIS A 279 7.44 1.23 -9.30
C HIS A 279 6.57 -0.02 -9.41
N GLY A 280 5.24 0.10 -9.43
CA GLY A 280 4.33 -1.02 -9.70
C GLY A 280 4.63 -1.69 -11.05
N PRO A 281 4.50 -0.97 -12.18
CA PRO A 281 4.89 -1.48 -13.50
C PRO A 281 6.34 -2.00 -13.58
N VAL A 282 7.31 -1.29 -12.99
CA VAL A 282 8.72 -1.73 -12.94
C VAL A 282 8.85 -3.07 -12.22
N CYS A 283 8.22 -3.22 -11.06
CA CYS A 283 8.21 -4.46 -10.29
C CYS A 283 7.55 -5.60 -11.07
N ALA A 284 6.41 -5.32 -11.70
CA ALA A 284 5.68 -6.30 -12.51
C ALA A 284 6.50 -6.81 -13.71
N GLU A 285 7.31 -5.95 -14.35
CA GLU A 285 8.19 -6.38 -15.43
C GLU A 285 9.38 -7.18 -14.91
N TRP A 286 9.98 -6.77 -13.79
CA TRP A 286 11.03 -7.56 -13.15
C TRP A 286 10.57 -8.96 -12.75
N LEU A 287 9.33 -9.11 -12.30
CA LEU A 287 8.73 -10.41 -11.99
C LEU A 287 8.54 -11.32 -13.22
N ALA A 288 8.57 -10.79 -14.43
CA ALA A 288 8.41 -11.57 -15.67
C ALA A 288 9.41 -12.72 -15.79
N GLN A 289 10.63 -12.50 -15.33
CA GLN A 289 11.73 -13.45 -15.46
C GLN A 289 11.57 -14.71 -14.57
N PHE A 290 10.66 -14.67 -13.61
CA PHE A 290 10.37 -15.79 -12.71
C PHE A 290 9.04 -16.50 -13.03
N ALA A 291 8.19 -15.86 -13.83
CA ALA A 291 6.86 -16.36 -14.15
C ALA A 291 6.92 -17.48 -15.21
N PRO A 292 6.18 -18.58 -15.03
CA PRO A 292 5.94 -19.55 -16.09
C PRO A 292 5.32 -18.88 -17.33
N PRO A 293 5.89 -19.06 -18.54
CA PRO A 293 5.37 -18.45 -19.76
C PRO A 293 3.95 -18.94 -20.09
N GLY A 294 3.05 -18.02 -20.43
CA GLY A 294 1.70 -18.32 -20.92
C GLY A 294 0.70 -18.77 -19.85
N ASP A 295 1.08 -18.73 -18.56
CA ASP A 295 0.17 -19.06 -17.47
C ASP A 295 -0.54 -17.81 -16.93
N LYS A 296 -1.87 -17.83 -17.03
CA LYS A 296 -2.72 -16.69 -16.71
C LYS A 296 -2.64 -16.24 -15.25
N ARG A 297 -2.37 -17.16 -14.32
CA ARG A 297 -2.29 -16.87 -12.89
C ARG A 297 -1.15 -15.88 -12.61
N PHE A 298 0.00 -16.09 -13.22
CA PHE A 298 1.17 -15.23 -13.04
C PHE A 298 1.05 -13.91 -13.79
N GLU A 299 0.36 -13.90 -14.94
CA GLU A 299 -0.05 -12.65 -15.59
C GLU A 299 -0.97 -11.82 -14.67
N ASN A 300 -1.93 -12.46 -13.99
CA ASN A 300 -2.79 -11.79 -13.03
C ASN A 300 -2.00 -11.24 -11.83
N ILE A 301 -1.11 -12.04 -11.24
CA ILE A 301 -0.25 -11.58 -10.13
C ILE A 301 0.57 -10.35 -10.53
N ARG A 302 1.29 -10.43 -11.66
CA ARG A 302 2.07 -9.29 -12.18
C ARG A 302 1.19 -8.08 -12.45
N ARG A 303 -0.03 -8.31 -12.94
CA ARG A 303 -1.01 -7.26 -13.20
C ARG A 303 -1.51 -6.59 -11.92
N TYR A 304 -1.73 -7.36 -10.85
CA TYR A 304 -2.07 -6.82 -9.52
C TYR A 304 -0.93 -5.97 -8.98
N VAL A 305 0.32 -6.44 -9.08
CA VAL A 305 1.53 -5.68 -8.72
C VAL A 305 1.62 -4.39 -9.54
N ALA A 306 1.40 -4.45 -10.85
CA ALA A 306 1.47 -3.28 -11.71
C ALA A 306 0.45 -2.19 -11.35
N ASN A 307 -0.73 -2.57 -10.85
CA ASN A 307 -1.85 -1.65 -10.62
C ASN A 307 -2.15 -1.37 -9.14
N HIS A 308 -1.30 -1.77 -8.19
CA HIS A 308 -1.61 -1.65 -6.77
C HIS A 308 -1.86 -0.20 -6.32
N MET A 309 -1.11 0.78 -6.85
CA MET A 309 -1.33 2.21 -6.57
C MET A 309 -2.59 2.78 -7.24
N ALA A 310 -3.19 2.07 -8.20
CA ALA A 310 -4.40 2.45 -8.94
C ALA A 310 -4.43 3.94 -9.37
N GLN A 311 -5.23 4.76 -8.69
CA GLN A 311 -5.39 6.18 -9.01
C GLN A 311 -4.13 7.03 -8.73
N TRP A 312 -3.19 6.53 -7.93
CA TRP A 312 -1.90 7.17 -7.66
C TRP A 312 -0.78 6.70 -8.59
N ASN A 313 -1.07 5.84 -9.56
CA ASN A 313 -0.10 5.46 -10.57
C ASN A 313 0.47 6.69 -11.30
N ALA A 314 1.76 6.63 -11.60
CA ALA A 314 2.47 7.62 -12.39
C ALA A 314 3.38 6.93 -13.42
N THR A 315 3.84 7.68 -14.41
CA THR A 315 4.86 7.25 -15.37
C THR A 315 6.26 7.35 -14.77
N ALA A 316 7.27 6.80 -15.44
CA ALA A 316 8.69 6.93 -15.07
C ALA A 316 9.13 8.38 -14.82
N ASP A 317 8.60 9.34 -15.59
CA ASP A 317 8.86 10.78 -15.44
C ASP A 317 8.05 11.42 -14.30
N ASN A 318 7.43 10.63 -13.42
CA ASN A 318 6.50 11.04 -12.36
C ASN A 318 5.28 11.83 -12.85
N LYS A 319 4.87 11.63 -14.10
CA LYS A 319 3.61 12.21 -14.60
C LYS A 319 2.44 11.34 -14.16
N PRO A 320 1.35 11.90 -13.65
CA PRO A 320 0.17 11.12 -13.33
C PRO A 320 -0.32 10.19 -14.45
N SER A 321 -0.63 8.95 -14.08
CA SER A 321 -1.19 7.91 -14.95
C SER A 321 -2.19 7.04 -14.18
N PRO A 322 -3.23 7.64 -13.57
CA PRO A 322 -4.22 6.92 -12.75
C PRO A 322 -4.84 5.77 -13.55
N THR A 323 -4.84 4.57 -12.98
CA THR A 323 -5.41 3.38 -13.63
C THR A 323 -6.41 2.74 -12.67
N PRO A 324 -7.73 2.79 -12.96
CA PRO A 324 -8.72 2.21 -12.07
C PRO A 324 -8.57 0.68 -12.01
N PRO A 325 -8.92 0.04 -10.86
CA PRO A 325 -8.98 -1.41 -10.79
C PRO A 325 -9.94 -1.99 -11.82
N ARG A 326 -9.53 -3.04 -12.52
CA ARG A 326 -10.30 -3.70 -13.60
C ARG A 326 -11.19 -4.83 -13.11
N ASP A 327 -10.77 -5.50 -12.04
CA ASP A 327 -11.47 -6.63 -11.44
C ASP A 327 -11.35 -6.59 -9.91
N LEU A 328 -12.00 -7.58 -9.28
CA LEU A 328 -12.01 -7.74 -7.84
C LEU A 328 -10.61 -7.88 -7.24
N GLY A 329 -9.69 -8.56 -7.94
CA GLY A 329 -8.33 -8.78 -7.46
C GLY A 329 -7.53 -7.47 -7.38
N GLU A 330 -7.54 -6.67 -8.44
CA GLU A 330 -6.91 -5.34 -8.41
C GLU A 330 -7.54 -4.43 -7.37
N GLN A 331 -8.87 -4.53 -7.18
CA GLN A 331 -9.56 -3.69 -6.20
C GLN A 331 -9.13 -4.05 -4.78
N ILE A 332 -9.01 -5.34 -4.48
CA ILE A 332 -8.53 -5.81 -3.18
C ILE A 332 -7.08 -5.37 -2.97
N VAL A 333 -6.20 -5.58 -3.95
CA VAL A 333 -4.79 -5.19 -3.82
C VAL A 333 -4.64 -3.70 -3.56
N SER A 334 -5.36 -2.87 -4.31
CA SER A 334 -5.29 -1.42 -4.13
C SER A 334 -5.91 -0.95 -2.82
N TYR A 335 -7.04 -1.51 -2.39
CA TYR A 335 -7.61 -1.20 -1.09
C TYR A 335 -6.72 -1.65 0.07
N SER A 336 -6.11 -2.83 -0.03
CA SER A 336 -5.22 -3.34 1.01
C SER A 336 -4.03 -2.42 1.23
N ASP A 337 -3.37 -2.02 0.15
CA ASP A 337 -2.27 -1.06 0.20
C ASP A 337 -2.74 0.30 0.75
N TYR A 338 -3.83 0.85 0.21
CA TYR A 338 -4.34 2.15 0.64
C TYR A 338 -4.76 2.20 2.11
N ILE A 339 -5.54 1.23 2.58
CA ILE A 339 -6.07 1.21 3.96
C ILE A 339 -4.91 0.98 4.94
N ALA A 340 -4.00 0.04 4.65
CA ALA A 340 -2.85 -0.22 5.50
C ALA A 340 -1.84 0.94 5.50
N SER A 341 -1.87 1.78 4.47
CA SER A 341 -1.06 3.00 4.36
C SER A 341 -1.64 4.21 5.11
N GLN A 342 -2.83 4.13 5.73
CA GLN A 342 -3.37 5.27 6.49
C GLN A 342 -2.60 5.47 7.80
N ASP A 343 -2.27 6.71 8.13
CA ASP A 343 -1.37 7.07 9.24
C ASP A 343 -1.86 6.69 10.64
N ASN A 344 -3.15 6.46 10.77
CA ASN A 344 -3.90 6.20 11.98
C ASN A 344 -4.50 4.77 12.04
N ILE A 345 -4.33 3.97 10.98
CA ILE A 345 -4.76 2.57 10.91
C ILE A 345 -3.54 1.66 11.09
N TYR A 346 -3.57 0.82 12.11
CA TYR A 346 -2.48 -0.09 12.45
C TYR A 346 -2.99 -1.53 12.31
N VAL A 347 -2.60 -2.21 11.24
CA VAL A 347 -2.92 -3.63 11.06
C VAL A 347 -1.94 -4.47 11.90
N GLN A 348 -2.49 -5.34 12.74
CA GLN A 348 -1.72 -6.28 13.55
C GLN A 348 -1.29 -7.45 12.69
N VAL A 349 -0.03 -7.85 12.80
CA VAL A 349 0.55 -8.93 11.99
C VAL A 349 1.09 -10.05 12.90
N PRO A 350 0.72 -11.32 12.66
CA PRO A 350 1.18 -12.46 13.46
C PRO A 350 2.70 -12.72 13.43
#